data_AF-A0A6M3IM46-F1
#
_entry.id   AF-A0A6M3IM46-F1
#
_cell.length_a   1.000
_cell.length_b   1.000
_cell.length_c   1.000
_cell.angle_alpha   90.00
_cell.angle_beta   90.00
_cell.angle_gamma   90.00
#
_symmetry.space_group_name_H-M   'P 1'
#
loop_
_entity.id
_entity.type
_entity.pdbx_description
1 polymer ?
#
loop_
_entity_poly.entity_id
_entity_poly.type
_entity_poly.pdbx_seq_one_letter_code
_entity_poly.pdbx_strand_id
1 'polypeptide(L)'
;MSYIDFDNLGLKEVRCMNCNTPVGGRVYVDIPGTTEKAVAFSRYNNWTQPRKVPIKSGEIDSYVEPIVCAECADKPWDEDAIIEMIEDGLEREMMHAGKSRDHVDNHKARHKLKKDKDKKTKIKEKS
;
A
#
# COMPACT_ATOMS: atom_id res chain seq x y z
N MET A 1 -0.59 -2.67 -11.94
CA MET A 1 -1.78 -1.93 -11.47
C MET A 1 -2.61 -2.86 -10.60
N SER A 2 -2.51 -2.73 -9.27
CA SER A 2 -3.51 -3.26 -8.35
C SER A 2 -4.36 -2.12 -7.86
N TYR A 3 -5.67 -2.34 -7.80
CA TYR A 3 -6.55 -1.51 -7.02
C TYR A 3 -7.39 -2.42 -6.14
N ILE A 4 -7.72 -1.89 -4.98
CA ILE A 4 -8.79 -2.42 -4.16
C ILE A 4 -10.09 -2.09 -4.91
N ASP A 5 -10.83 -3.11 -5.32
CA ASP A 5 -12.12 -2.91 -6.00
C ASP A 5 -13.19 -2.64 -4.94
N PHE A 6 -13.92 -1.54 -5.10
CA PHE A 6 -15.02 -1.14 -4.22
C PHE A 6 -16.33 -1.15 -5.00
N ASP A 7 -17.42 -1.49 -4.33
CA ASP A 7 -18.76 -1.30 -4.86
C ASP A 7 -19.70 -0.68 -3.81
N ASN A 8 -21.00 -0.66 -4.10
CA ASN A 8 -22.04 -0.08 -3.25
C ASN A 8 -22.12 -0.74 -1.85
N LEU A 9 -21.45 -1.87 -1.63
CA LEU A 9 -21.40 -2.62 -0.37
C LEU A 9 -19.99 -2.56 0.26
N GLY A 10 -19.10 -1.69 -0.23
CA GLY A 10 -17.74 -1.50 0.29
C GLY A 10 -16.69 -2.34 -0.43
N LEU A 11 -15.73 -2.89 0.31
CA LEU A 11 -14.61 -3.67 -0.22
C LEU A 11 -15.09 -4.92 -0.94
N LYS A 12 -14.88 -5.00 -2.25
CA LYS A 12 -15.27 -6.15 -3.09
C LYS A 12 -14.15 -7.16 -3.24
N GLU A 13 -12.97 -6.72 -3.65
CA GLU A 13 -11.85 -7.61 -3.97
C GLU A 13 -10.50 -6.90 -3.79
N VAL A 14 -9.49 -7.64 -3.33
CA VAL A 14 -8.10 -7.21 -3.27
C VAL A 14 -7.30 -8.01 -4.29
N ARG A 15 -6.44 -7.33 -5.06
CA ARG A 15 -5.65 -7.90 -6.15
C ARG A 15 -4.16 -7.67 -5.93
N CYS A 16 -3.33 -8.60 -6.42
CA CYS A 16 -1.88 -8.54 -6.35
C CYS A 16 -1.32 -7.30 -7.06
N MET A 17 -0.39 -6.60 -6.41
CA MET A 17 0.19 -5.36 -6.95
C MET A 17 0.97 -5.51 -8.26
N ASN A 18 1.58 -6.67 -8.45
CA ASN A 18 2.40 -6.96 -9.62
C ASN A 18 1.56 -7.49 -10.80
N CYS A 19 0.83 -8.60 -10.61
CA CYS A 19 0.16 -9.31 -11.70
C CYS A 19 -1.37 -9.18 -11.71
N ASN A 20 -1.96 -8.40 -10.79
CA ASN A 20 -3.41 -8.19 -10.68
C ASN A 20 -4.27 -9.44 -10.39
N THR A 21 -3.64 -10.56 -10.03
CA THR A 21 -4.32 -11.79 -9.57
C THR A 21 -5.10 -11.52 -8.28
N PRO A 22 -6.37 -11.96 -8.17
CA PRO A 22 -7.13 -11.87 -6.92
C PRO A 22 -6.43 -12.57 -5.76
N VAL A 23 -6.32 -11.89 -4.62
CA VAL A 23 -5.66 -12.40 -3.41
C VAL A 23 -6.62 -12.47 -2.23
N GLY A 24 -7.72 -11.73 -2.27
CA GLY A 24 -8.82 -11.87 -1.33
C GLY A 24 -10.07 -11.23 -1.87
N GLY A 25 -11.22 -11.65 -1.37
CA GLY A 25 -12.50 -11.19 -1.86
C GLY A 25 -13.57 -11.24 -0.78
N ARG A 26 -14.59 -10.41 -0.96
CA ARG A 26 -15.76 -10.43 -0.12
C ARG A 26 -16.54 -11.73 -0.32
N VAL A 27 -16.93 -12.33 0.79
CA VAL A 27 -17.74 -13.54 0.86
C VAL A 27 -18.94 -13.29 1.75
N TYR A 28 -19.99 -14.09 1.55
CA TYR A 28 -21.14 -14.10 2.42
C TYR A 28 -21.09 -15.38 3.25
N VAL A 29 -21.04 -15.22 4.57
CA VAL A 29 -21.01 -16.35 5.50
C VAL A 29 -22.33 -16.41 6.26
N ASP A 30 -22.85 -17.61 6.44
CA ASP A 30 -24.07 -17.82 7.21
C ASP A 30 -23.77 -17.58 8.70
N ILE A 31 -24.64 -16.82 9.38
CA ILE A 31 -24.52 -16.59 10.81
C ILE A 31 -25.21 -17.75 11.54
N PRO A 32 -24.53 -18.50 12.42
CA PRO A 32 -25.14 -19.63 13.11
C PRO A 32 -26.38 -19.21 13.90
N GLY A 33 -27.50 -19.90 13.67
CA GLY A 33 -28.76 -19.65 14.36
C GLY A 33 -29.62 -18.53 13.78
N THR A 34 -29.24 -17.95 12.63
CA THR A 34 -30.08 -16.98 11.90
C THR A 34 -30.22 -17.35 10.42
N THR A 35 -31.16 -16.71 9.73
CA THR A 35 -31.30 -16.77 8.27
C THR A 35 -30.50 -15.69 7.55
N GLU A 36 -29.76 -14.87 8.31
CA GLU A 36 -29.02 -13.73 7.80
C GLU A 36 -27.61 -14.14 7.38
N LYS A 37 -27.08 -13.44 6.37
CA LYS A 37 -25.71 -13.64 5.90
C LYS A 37 -24.86 -12.44 6.31
N ALA A 38 -23.73 -12.69 6.94
CA ALA A 38 -22.74 -11.66 7.21
C ALA A 38 -21.86 -11.44 5.99
N VAL A 39 -21.55 -10.17 5.74
CA VAL A 39 -20.47 -9.80 4.82
C VAL A 39 -19.15 -10.05 5.55
N ALA A 40 -18.34 -10.96 5.02
CA ALA A 40 -17.01 -11.25 5.50
C ALA A 40 -15.99 -11.09 4.36
N PHE A 41 -14.72 -11.06 4.72
CA PHE A 41 -13.62 -11.00 3.75
C PHE A 41 -12.80 -12.28 3.85
N SER A 42 -12.74 -13.04 2.76
CA SER A 42 -11.96 -14.27 2.70
C SER A 42 -10.65 -14.01 1.98
N ARG A 43 -9.57 -14.60 2.51
CA ARG A 43 -8.28 -14.64 1.84
C ARG A 43 -8.21 -15.89 0.99
N TYR A 44 -7.85 -15.74 -0.29
CA TYR A 44 -7.47 -16.91 -1.10
C TYR A 44 -6.10 -17.33 -0.59
N ASN A 45 -5.88 -18.62 -0.27
CA ASN A 45 -4.73 -19.19 0.47
C ASN A 45 -3.32 -18.97 -0.15
N ASN A 46 -3.15 -17.97 -1.00
CA ASN A 46 -2.02 -17.74 -1.87
C ASN A 46 -1.11 -16.62 -1.33
N TRP A 47 -1.09 -16.39 -0.02
CA TRP A 47 -0.27 -15.34 0.61
C TRP A 47 0.98 -15.98 1.19
N THR A 48 2.11 -15.76 0.54
CA THR A 48 3.42 -15.84 1.19
C THR A 48 3.61 -14.54 1.97
N GLN A 49 4.17 -14.59 3.19
CA GLN A 49 4.48 -13.37 3.94
C GLN A 49 5.37 -12.47 3.06
N PRO A 50 4.89 -11.29 2.65
CA PRO A 50 5.68 -10.45 1.77
C PRO A 50 6.90 -9.96 2.52
N ARG A 51 8.04 -9.92 1.84
CA ARG A 51 9.23 -9.24 2.32
C ARG A 51 8.87 -7.79 2.67
N LYS A 52 9.24 -7.35 3.88
CA LYS A 52 9.07 -5.95 4.30
C LYS A 52 9.88 -5.03 3.39
N VAL A 53 9.23 -4.09 2.71
CA VAL A 53 9.91 -3.07 1.90
C VAL A 53 10.06 -1.83 2.77
N PRO A 54 11.29 -1.44 3.14
CA PRO A 54 11.50 -0.27 3.98
C PRO A 54 11.11 1.00 3.22
N ILE A 55 10.26 1.83 3.83
CA ILE A 55 9.96 3.16 3.28
C ILE A 55 11.11 4.07 3.72
N LYS A 56 11.97 4.48 2.79
CA LYS A 56 13.06 5.42 3.08
C LYS A 56 12.50 6.84 3.26
N SER A 57 11.85 7.08 4.38
CA SER A 57 11.22 8.34 4.78
C SER A 57 11.73 8.78 6.17
N GLY A 58 12.95 9.29 6.23
CA GLY A 58 13.52 9.90 7.44
C GLY A 58 13.87 8.91 8.56
N GLU A 59 13.75 9.37 9.82
CA GLU A 59 14.22 8.70 11.05
C GLU A 59 13.28 7.62 11.62
N ILE A 60 12.14 7.38 10.97
CA ILE A 60 11.18 6.36 11.44
C ILE A 60 11.45 5.09 10.63
N ASP A 61 11.71 3.98 11.32
CA ASP A 61 11.76 2.63 10.75
C ASP A 61 10.36 2.20 10.28
N SER A 62 9.91 2.79 9.18
CA SER A 62 8.66 2.47 8.52
C SER A 62 8.90 1.46 7.41
N TYR A 63 7.99 0.51 7.26
CA TYR A 63 8.00 -0.46 6.17
C TYR A 63 6.58 -0.66 5.64
N VAL A 64 6.48 -1.10 4.39
CA VAL A 64 5.25 -1.65 3.84
C VAL A 64 5.36 -3.16 3.69
N GLU A 65 4.24 -3.83 3.89
CA GLU A 65 4.04 -5.24 3.55
C GLU A 65 3.17 -5.31 2.29
N PRO A 66 3.78 -5.34 1.09
CA PRO A 66 3.04 -5.33 -0.15
C PRO A 66 2.22 -6.61 -0.32
N ILE A 67 0.94 -6.50 -0.69
CA ILE A 67 0.12 -7.68 -0.94
C ILE A 67 0.44 -8.25 -2.32
N VAL A 68 1.03 -9.46 -2.33
CA VAL A 68 1.41 -10.18 -3.55
C VAL A 68 0.82 -11.59 -3.55
N CYS A 69 0.49 -12.10 -4.73
CA CYS A 69 0.12 -13.51 -4.85
C CYS A 69 1.36 -14.39 -4.71
N ALA A 70 1.16 -15.67 -4.38
CA ALA A 70 2.22 -16.66 -4.24
C ALA A 70 3.16 -16.72 -5.46
N GLU A 71 2.62 -16.55 -6.67
CA GLU A 71 3.41 -16.57 -7.91
C GLU A 71 4.33 -15.35 -8.09
N CYS A 72 4.06 -14.25 -7.40
CA CYS A 72 4.83 -13.01 -7.49
C CYS A 72 5.70 -12.75 -6.27
N ALA A 73 5.57 -13.56 -5.22
CA ALA A 73 6.29 -13.39 -3.96
C ALA A 73 7.82 -13.40 -4.14
N ASP A 74 8.32 -14.27 -5.02
CA ASP A 74 9.76 -14.46 -5.25
C ASP A 74 10.30 -13.71 -6.48
N LYS A 75 9.44 -12.97 -7.19
CA LYS A 75 9.87 -12.19 -8.35
C LYS A 75 10.61 -10.92 -7.89
N PRO A 76 11.62 -10.45 -8.65
CA PRO A 76 12.24 -9.16 -8.35
C PRO A 76 11.19 -8.05 -8.42
N TRP A 77 11.15 -7.20 -7.40
CA TRP A 77 10.24 -6.07 -7.32
C TRP A 77 10.99 -4.78 -7.59
N ASP A 78 10.29 -3.87 -8.28
CA ASP A 78 10.74 -2.49 -8.38
C ASP A 78 10.30 -1.75 -7.11
N GLU A 79 11.23 -1.64 -6.16
CA GLU A 79 10.99 -0.97 -4.88
C GLU A 79 10.62 0.51 -5.07
N ASP A 80 11.21 1.18 -6.07
CA ASP A 80 10.95 2.60 -6.35
C ASP A 80 9.53 2.79 -6.87
N ALA A 81 9.08 1.91 -7.78
CA ALA A 81 7.69 1.93 -8.27
C ALA A 81 6.66 1.66 -7.16
N ILE A 82 6.97 0.78 -6.21
CA ILE A 82 6.10 0.52 -5.05
C ILE A 82 6.01 1.75 -4.15
N ILE A 83 7.13 2.42 -3.88
CA ILE A 83 7.16 3.64 -3.07
C ILE A 83 6.39 4.77 -3.76
N GLU A 84 6.58 4.96 -5.07
CA GLU A 84 5.85 5.96 -5.86
C GLU A 84 4.33 5.74 -5.79
N MET A 85 3.88 4.48 -5.92
CA MET A 85 2.47 4.13 -5.78
C MET A 85 1.90 4.45 -4.39
N ILE A 86 2.68 4.26 -3.32
CA ILE A 86 2.25 4.58 -1.95
C ILE A 86 2.17 6.10 -1.77
N GLU A 87 3.16 6.84 -2.26
CA GLU A 87 3.17 8.31 -2.23
C GLU A 87 1.95 8.87 -2.99
N ASP A 88 1.59 8.29 -4.14
CA ASP A 88 0.39 8.64 -4.92
C ASP A 88 -0.91 8.28 -4.17
N GLY A 89 -0.97 7.13 -3.50
CA GLY A 89 -2.11 6.71 -2.69
C GLY A 89 -2.38 7.68 -1.53
N LEU A 90 -1.33 8.07 -0.81
CA LEU A 90 -1.41 9.04 0.29
C LEU A 90 -1.88 10.42 -0.20
N GLU A 91 -1.37 10.88 -1.36
CA GLU A 91 -1.84 12.13 -1.96
C GLU A 91 -3.34 12.09 -2.27
N ARG A 92 -3.82 11.00 -2.87
CA ARG A 92 -5.25 10.84 -3.16
C ARG A 92 -6.10 10.85 -1.90
N GLU A 93 -5.65 10.18 -0.84
CA GLU A 93 -6.33 10.18 0.45
C GLU A 93 -6.42 11.59 1.05
N MET A 94 -5.33 12.35 1.03
CA MET A 94 -5.32 13.74 1.51
C MET A 94 -6.27 14.62 0.70
N MET A 95 -6.31 14.47 -0.63
CA MET A 95 -7.23 15.20 -1.49
C MET A 95 -8.69 14.82 -1.21
N HIS A 96 -8.98 13.52 -1.00
CA HIS A 96 -10.31 13.05 -0.62
C HIS A 96 -10.75 13.52 0.78
N ALA A 97 -9.81 13.69 1.71
CA ALA A 97 -10.03 14.29 3.03
C ALA A 97 -10.25 15.82 2.98
N GLY A 98 -10.34 16.42 1.80
CA GLY A 98 -10.63 17.83 1.60
C GLY A 98 -9.43 18.76 1.83
N LYS A 99 -8.20 18.25 1.78
CA LYS A 99 -7.00 19.10 1.86
C LYS A 99 -6.80 19.85 0.54
N SER A 100 -6.34 21.10 0.63
CA SER A 100 -6.04 21.91 -0.56
C SER A 100 -4.80 21.40 -1.29
N ARG A 101 -4.72 21.69 -2.59
CA ARG A 101 -3.58 21.29 -3.42
C ARG A 101 -2.24 21.83 -2.88
N ASP A 102 -2.24 23.09 -2.43
CA ASP A 102 -1.06 23.71 -1.81
C ASP A 102 -0.62 23.00 -0.54
N HIS A 103 -1.54 22.42 0.23
CA HIS A 103 -1.19 21.66 1.43
C HIS A 103 -0.49 20.35 1.08
N VAL A 104 -0.99 19.65 0.06
CA VAL A 104 -0.40 18.41 -0.48
C VAL A 104 0.98 18.68 -1.07
N ASP A 105 1.12 19.73 -1.88
CA ASP A 105 2.39 20.06 -2.53
C ASP A 105 3.45 20.51 -1.50
N ASN A 106 3.05 21.25 -0.46
CA ASN A 106 3.93 21.58 0.68
C ASN A 106 4.35 20.33 1.46
N HIS A 107 3.45 19.35 1.64
CA HIS A 107 3.78 18.08 2.27
C HIS A 107 4.85 17.32 1.45
N LYS A 108 4.67 17.21 0.13
CA LYS A 108 5.64 16.61 -0.79
C LYS A 108 6.99 17.32 -0.78
N ALA A 109 7.00 18.65 -0.82
CA ALA A 109 8.22 19.45 -0.80
C ALA A 109 9.02 19.27 0.50
N ARG A 110 8.35 19.18 1.66
CA ARG A 110 9.00 18.88 2.95
C ARG A 110 9.67 17.51 2.94
N HIS A 111 9.04 16.50 2.34
CA HIS A 111 9.63 15.16 2.21
C HIS A 111 10.86 15.16 1.27
N LYS A 112 10.82 15.86 0.14
CA LYS A 112 11.96 15.98 -0.80
C LYS A 112 13.15 16.72 -0.20
N LEU A 113 12.92 17.87 0.44
CA LEU A 113 13.97 18.67 1.08
C LEU A 113 14.68 17.91 2.21
N LYS A 114 13.97 17.02 2.90
CA LYS A 114 14.54 16.16 3.94
C LYS A 114 15.42 15.06 3.33
N LYS A 115 14.96 14.38 2.26
CA LYS A 115 15.74 13.39 1.49
C LYS A 115 17.08 13.96 0.98
N ASP A 116 17.10 15.20 0.46
CA ASP A 116 18.32 15.84 -0.06
C ASP A 116 19.32 16.26 1.04
N LYS A 117 18.81 16.66 2.21
CA LYS A 117 19.66 16.92 3.38
C LYS A 117 20.35 15.65 3.87
N ASP A 118 19.61 14.54 3.98
CA ASP A 118 20.14 13.27 4.49
C ASP A 118 21.22 12.69 3.55
N LYS A 119 21.08 12.89 2.24
CA LYS A 119 22.09 12.50 1.24
C LYS A 119 23.39 13.30 1.41
N LYS A 120 23.31 14.59 1.71
CA LYS A 120 24.50 15.44 1.97
C LYS A 120 25.20 15.09 3.28
N THR A 121 24.47 14.72 4.32
CA THR A 121 25.05 14.35 5.63
C THR A 121 25.82 13.03 5.53
N LYS A 122 25.28 12.02 4.85
CA LYS A 122 25.95 10.72 4.64
C LYS A 122 27.24 10.78 3.80
N ILE A 123 27.37 11.79 2.93
CA ILE A 123 28.61 12.00 2.15
C ILE A 123 29.72 12.56 3.06
N LYS A 124 29.36 13.43 4.01
CA LYS A 124 30.33 14.00 4.98
C LYS A 124 30.82 12.99 6.02
N GLU A 125 30.00 12.03 6.44
CA GLU A 125 30.42 11.01 7.42
C GLU A 125 31.35 9.93 6.82
N LYS A 126 31.48 9.87 5.49
CA LYS A 126 32.33 8.92 4.77
C LYS A 126 33.62 9.54 4.21
N SER A 127 33.86 10.84 4.43
CA SER A 127 35.09 11.56 4.05
C SER A 127 35.92 11.85 5.29
#